data_AF-A0AAU0LTS6-F1
#
_entry.id   AF-A0AAU0LTS6-F1
#
_cell.length_a   1.000
_cell.length_b   1.000
_cell.length_c   1.000
_cell.angle_alpha   90.00
_cell.angle_beta   90.00
_cell.angle_gamma   90.00
#
_symmetry.space_group_name_H-M   'P 1'
#
loop_
_entity.id
_entity.type
_entity.pdbx_description
1 polymer ?
#
loop_
_entity_poly.entity_id
_entity_poly.type
_entity_poly.pdbx_seq_one_letter_code
_entity_poly.pdbx_strand_id
1 'polypeptide(L)'
;MKSINQRLFHKGKSIVSIGSIFRFIIIIVAMCMFVLSSIAFFSTQTILFGNHFEFSPDGINFYIKQFARYNGLFAATITLIVAYYGIERLRAAERANIDKVRLDRYSDWKTITDARLDVVKDENPLFRREFITIRYQLFEDLYPAFSIENKKQLQTLFNKYFGTLIPAFESNNQKQQGIGGIYTSSDHSYFGQDFLFVFLGSLTGKKYDNADEDLLQMYNDNLPHDRIINSLSYQIALERYLKYKHKQ
;
A
#
# COMPACT_ATOMS: atom_id res chain seq x y z
N MET A 1 27.77 -0.75 21.26
CA MET A 1 27.82 0.61 20.68
C MET A 1 26.81 0.70 19.54
N LYS A 2 25.59 1.17 19.82
CA LYS A 2 24.53 1.36 18.81
C LYS A 2 24.78 2.69 18.08
N SER A 3 24.89 2.60 16.76
CA SER A 3 25.29 3.69 15.88
C SER A 3 24.26 4.82 15.85
N ILE A 4 24.80 6.02 15.68
CA ILE A 4 24.16 7.34 15.65
C ILE A 4 23.00 7.46 14.63
N ASN A 5 22.81 6.47 13.75
CA ASN A 5 21.76 6.45 12.74
C ASN A 5 20.34 6.24 13.27
N GLN A 6 20.15 5.74 14.50
CA GLN A 6 18.81 5.71 15.11
C GLN A 6 18.33 7.09 15.63
N ARG A 7 19.22 8.10 15.71
CA ARG A 7 18.82 9.48 16.07
C ARG A 7 18.33 10.31 14.89
N LEU A 8 18.58 9.89 13.66
CA LEU A 8 18.08 10.59 12.46
C LEU A 8 16.62 10.22 12.13
N PHE A 9 16.17 9.01 12.47
CA PHE A 9 14.78 8.60 12.27
C PHE A 9 13.81 9.14 13.33
N HIS A 10 14.31 9.61 14.47
CA HIS A 10 13.47 10.25 15.49
C HIS A 10 13.33 11.77 15.34
N LYS A 11 14.01 12.37 14.35
CA LYS A 11 13.81 13.78 13.96
C LYS A 11 12.62 14.00 13.00
N GLY A 12 11.89 12.94 12.64
CA GLY A 12 10.61 13.01 11.91
C GLY A 12 9.37 13.18 12.79
N LYS A 13 9.52 13.32 14.11
CA LYS A 13 8.41 13.54 15.07
C LYS A 13 8.28 14.99 15.57
N SER A 14 8.85 15.96 14.84
CA SER A 14 8.67 17.41 15.08
C SER A 14 8.05 18.13 13.86
N ILE A 15 7.44 17.40 12.93
CA ILE A 15 6.61 17.96 11.85
C ILE A 15 5.10 17.87 12.23
N VAL A 16 4.81 17.43 13.46
CA VAL A 16 3.71 17.99 14.24
C VAL A 16 4.36 19.21 14.90
N SER A 17 4.10 20.46 14.55
CA SER A 17 2.77 21.00 14.33
C SER A 17 2.75 22.39 13.68
N ILE A 18 3.74 22.87 12.91
CA ILE A 18 3.61 24.23 12.31
C ILE A 18 2.34 24.35 11.45
N GLY A 19 2.09 23.36 10.57
CA GLY A 19 0.85 23.30 9.80
C GLY A 19 -0.40 23.02 10.64
N SER A 20 -0.26 22.29 11.75
CA SER A 20 -1.38 21.96 12.65
C SER A 20 -1.75 23.12 13.57
N ILE A 21 -0.77 23.89 14.05
CA ILE A 21 -0.90 25.13 14.83
C ILE A 21 -1.51 26.20 13.93
N PHE A 22 -0.98 26.39 12.72
CA PHE A 22 -1.53 27.34 11.77
C PHE A 22 -2.99 27.04 11.42
N ARG A 23 -3.33 25.75 11.22
CA ARG A 23 -4.72 25.31 11.04
C ARG A 23 -5.59 25.63 12.26
N PHE A 24 -5.08 25.35 13.46
CA PHE A 24 -5.79 25.63 14.70
C PHE A 24 -6.06 27.14 14.89
N ILE A 25 -5.05 27.98 14.60
CA ILE A 25 -5.17 29.44 14.61
C ILE A 25 -6.22 29.90 13.59
N ILE A 26 -6.18 29.41 12.34
CA ILE A 26 -7.18 29.77 11.32
C ILE A 26 -8.60 29.38 11.77
N ILE A 27 -8.78 28.21 12.35
CA ILE A 27 -10.09 27.76 12.83
C ILE A 27 -10.59 28.67 13.96
N ILE A 28 -9.73 29.03 14.91
CA ILE A 28 -10.09 29.97 15.99
C ILE A 28 -10.46 31.33 15.41
N VAL A 29 -9.64 31.88 14.50
CA VAL A 29 -9.92 33.16 13.85
C VAL A 29 -11.23 33.10 13.09
N ALA A 30 -11.50 32.01 12.36
CA ALA A 30 -12.76 31.81 11.65
C ALA A 30 -13.96 31.75 12.59
N MET A 31 -13.85 31.05 13.73
CA MET A 31 -14.89 31.02 14.75
C MET A 31 -15.13 32.41 15.34
N CYS A 32 -14.07 33.15 15.70
CA CYS A 32 -14.18 34.51 16.21
C CYS A 32 -14.83 35.45 15.18
N MET A 33 -14.42 35.40 13.92
CA MET A 33 -14.99 36.21 12.84
C MET A 33 -16.46 35.86 12.59
N PHE A 34 -16.82 34.57 12.64
CA PHE A 34 -18.19 34.10 12.52
C PHE A 34 -19.07 34.62 13.66
N VAL A 35 -18.58 34.54 14.90
CA VAL A 35 -19.27 35.08 16.08
C VAL A 35 -19.46 36.59 15.97
N LEU A 36 -18.40 37.34 15.62
CA LEU A 36 -18.48 38.79 15.45
C LEU A 36 -19.44 39.18 14.30
N SER A 37 -19.42 38.43 13.20
CA SER A 37 -20.35 38.64 12.08
C SER A 37 -21.79 38.35 12.50
N SER A 38 -22.02 37.30 13.30
CA SER A 38 -23.34 36.96 13.82
C SER A 38 -23.85 38.06 14.76
N ILE A 39 -23.02 38.57 15.66
CA ILE A 39 -23.36 39.68 16.55
C ILE A 39 -23.68 40.94 15.74
N ALA A 40 -22.85 41.29 14.76
CA ALA A 40 -23.09 42.44 13.88
C ALA A 40 -24.40 42.29 13.10
N PHE A 41 -24.69 41.08 12.61
CA PHE A 41 -25.95 40.76 11.94
C PHE A 41 -27.14 40.97 12.88
N PHE A 42 -27.17 40.31 14.05
CA PHE A 42 -28.26 40.44 15.01
C PHE A 42 -28.44 41.88 15.51
N SER A 43 -27.35 42.59 15.79
CA SER A 43 -27.38 44.01 16.18
C SER A 43 -28.03 44.88 15.10
N THR A 44 -27.66 44.67 13.83
CA THR A 44 -28.26 45.38 12.70
C THR A 44 -29.74 45.05 12.54
N GLN A 45 -30.12 43.78 12.72
CA GLN A 45 -31.53 43.38 12.70
C GLN A 45 -32.33 44.06 13.81
N THR A 46 -31.81 44.12 15.04
CA THR A 46 -32.49 44.79 16.16
C THR A 46 -32.72 46.28 15.88
N ILE A 47 -31.74 46.97 15.30
CA ILE A 47 -31.88 48.38 14.88
C ILE A 47 -32.94 48.53 13.77
N LEU A 48 -32.98 47.58 12.83
CA LEU A 48 -33.95 47.58 11.74
C LEU A 48 -35.37 47.26 12.22
N PHE A 49 -35.57 46.35 13.17
CA PHE A 49 -36.88 46.06 13.77
C PHE A 49 -37.46 47.26 14.54
N GLY A 50 -36.61 48.14 15.07
CA GLY A 50 -37.04 49.38 15.71
C GLY A 50 -37.51 50.46 14.72
N ASN A 51 -37.23 50.31 13.44
CA ASN A 51 -37.64 51.23 12.37
C ASN A 51 -38.72 50.56 11.50
N HIS A 52 -39.71 51.31 11.00
CA HIS A 52 -40.69 50.74 10.08
C HIS A 52 -40.01 50.37 8.74
N PHE A 53 -39.84 49.08 8.48
CA PHE A 53 -39.30 48.60 7.22
C PHE A 53 -40.41 48.64 6.16
N GLU A 54 -40.21 49.47 5.13
CA GLU A 54 -41.09 49.52 3.96
C GLU A 54 -40.54 48.63 2.85
N PHE A 55 -41.40 47.81 2.23
CA PHE A 55 -41.02 46.96 1.09
C PHE A 55 -41.03 47.78 -0.21
N SER A 56 -40.16 48.79 -0.29
CA SER A 56 -39.95 49.67 -1.44
C SER A 56 -38.47 49.64 -1.87
N PRO A 57 -38.12 50.08 -3.10
CA PRO A 57 -36.72 50.20 -3.51
C PRO A 57 -35.87 51.03 -2.54
N ASP A 58 -36.45 52.08 -1.96
CA ASP A 58 -35.80 52.93 -0.95
C ASP A 58 -35.64 52.20 0.39
N GLY A 59 -36.63 51.41 0.81
CA GLY A 59 -36.55 50.56 1.99
C GLY A 59 -35.51 49.45 1.87
N ILE A 60 -35.38 48.82 0.69
CA ILE A 60 -34.34 47.83 0.39
C ILE A 60 -32.95 48.50 0.38
N ASN A 61 -32.82 49.68 -0.22
CA ASN A 61 -31.57 50.43 -0.23
C ASN A 61 -31.16 50.86 1.19
N PHE A 62 -32.12 51.30 2.02
CA PHE A 62 -31.89 51.60 3.43
C PHE A 62 -31.42 50.37 4.21
N TYR A 63 -32.08 49.22 4.02
CA TYR A 63 -31.68 47.94 4.61
C TYR A 63 -30.25 47.56 4.25
N ILE A 64 -29.90 47.57 2.97
CA ILE A 64 -28.55 47.26 2.49
C ILE A 64 -27.51 48.23 3.07
N LYS A 65 -27.84 49.52 3.17
CA LYS A 65 -26.95 50.53 3.77
C LYS A 65 -26.68 50.28 5.25
N GLN A 66 -27.61 49.71 6.00
CA GLN A 66 -27.36 49.34 7.40
C GLN A 66 -26.27 48.25 7.53
N PHE A 67 -26.22 47.30 6.59
CA PHE A 67 -25.18 46.28 6.54
C PHE A 67 -23.85 46.79 5.98
N ALA A 68 -23.85 47.90 5.24
CA ALA A 68 -22.64 48.49 4.65
C ALA A 68 -21.57 48.83 5.71
N ARG A 69 -21.99 49.21 6.93
CA ARG A 69 -21.10 49.48 8.07
C ARG A 69 -20.22 48.28 8.45
N TYR A 70 -20.70 47.06 8.21
CA TYR A 70 -20.01 45.81 8.53
C TYR A 70 -19.58 45.02 7.30
N ASN A 71 -19.63 45.61 6.10
CA ASN A 71 -19.34 44.93 4.83
C ASN A 71 -17.96 44.24 4.84
N GLY A 72 -16.92 44.92 5.34
CA GLY A 72 -15.58 44.34 5.44
C GLY A 72 -15.52 43.10 6.34
N LEU A 73 -16.27 43.10 7.46
CA LEU A 73 -16.35 41.96 8.37
C LEU A 73 -17.04 40.77 7.70
N PHE A 74 -18.20 41.00 7.06
CA PHE A 74 -18.92 39.95 6.35
C PHE A 74 -18.12 39.38 5.17
N ALA A 75 -17.51 40.25 4.36
CA ALA A 75 -16.70 39.84 3.22
C ALA A 75 -15.48 39.01 3.66
N ALA A 76 -14.79 39.43 4.72
CA ALA A 76 -13.64 38.69 5.23
C ALA A 76 -14.06 37.34 5.85
N THR A 77 -15.19 37.28 6.57
CA THR A 77 -15.72 36.03 7.12
C THR A 77 -16.09 35.03 6.02
N ILE A 78 -16.81 35.47 4.98
CA ILE A 78 -17.16 34.64 3.83
C ILE A 78 -15.90 34.15 3.11
N THR A 79 -14.96 35.06 2.84
CA THR A 79 -13.69 34.74 2.16
C THR A 79 -12.90 33.69 2.93
N LEU A 80 -12.78 33.84 4.25
CA LEU A 80 -12.03 32.92 5.11
C LEU A 80 -12.68 31.52 5.13
N ILE A 81 -14.00 31.44 5.25
CA ILE A 81 -14.75 30.17 5.23
C ILE A 81 -14.58 29.48 3.88
N VAL A 82 -14.78 30.21 2.77
CA VAL A 82 -14.64 29.68 1.41
C VAL A 82 -13.21 29.17 1.17
N ALA A 83 -12.20 29.95 1.58
CA ALA A 83 -10.80 29.54 1.46
C ALA A 83 -10.50 28.26 2.26
N TYR A 84 -11.00 28.15 3.49
CA TYR A 84 -10.82 26.96 4.32
C TYR A 84 -11.40 25.70 3.67
N TYR A 85 -12.67 25.75 3.23
CA TYR A 85 -13.30 24.62 2.55
C TYR A 85 -12.67 24.31 1.20
N GLY A 86 -12.19 25.33 0.47
CA GLY A 86 -11.42 25.16 -0.76
C GLY A 86 -10.15 24.33 -0.53
N ILE A 87 -9.38 24.66 0.51
CA ILE A 87 -8.15 23.94 0.88
C ILE A 87 -8.48 22.49 1.31
N GLU A 88 -9.49 22.29 2.15
CA GLU A 88 -9.88 20.93 2.58
C GLU A 88 -10.35 20.07 1.40
N ARG A 89 -11.08 20.64 0.44
CA ARG A 89 -11.46 19.96 -0.80
C ARG A 89 -10.26 19.56 -1.63
N LEU A 90 -9.28 20.45 -1.80
CA LEU A 90 -8.04 20.14 -2.52
C LEU A 90 -7.26 19.00 -1.86
N ARG A 91 -7.17 18.99 -0.52
CA ARG A 91 -6.55 17.89 0.23
C ARG A 91 -7.29 16.56 0.08
N ALA A 92 -8.63 16.59 0.11
CA ALA A 92 -9.43 15.40 -0.11
C ALA A 92 -9.21 14.85 -1.53
N ALA A 93 -9.14 15.74 -2.53
CA ALA A 93 -8.84 15.36 -3.91
C ALA A 93 -7.41 14.80 -4.06
N GLU A 94 -6.42 15.39 -3.39
CA GLU A 94 -5.04 14.90 -3.37
C GLU A 94 -4.95 13.49 -2.78
N ARG A 95 -5.57 13.25 -1.62
CA ARG A 95 -5.62 11.92 -1.00
C ARG A 95 -6.31 10.90 -1.90
N ALA A 96 -7.47 11.26 -2.44
CA ALA A 96 -8.20 10.40 -3.36
C ALA A 96 -7.37 10.06 -4.61
N ASN A 97 -6.57 11.01 -5.11
CA ASN A 97 -5.67 10.78 -6.22
C ASN A 97 -4.52 9.82 -5.85
N ILE A 98 -3.91 9.99 -4.68
CA ILE A 98 -2.87 9.06 -4.18
C ILE A 98 -3.43 7.64 -4.04
N ASP A 99 -4.61 7.50 -3.45
CA ASP A 99 -5.27 6.20 -3.26
C ASP A 99 -5.64 5.57 -4.61
N LYS A 100 -6.15 6.38 -5.55
CA LYS A 100 -6.43 5.92 -6.91
C LYS A 100 -5.17 5.41 -7.61
N VAL A 101 -4.08 6.19 -7.59
CA VAL A 101 -2.80 5.79 -8.18
C VAL A 101 -2.30 4.50 -7.56
N ARG A 102 -2.44 4.33 -6.23
CA ARG A 102 -2.05 3.08 -5.57
C ARG A 102 -2.90 1.89 -6.03
N LEU A 103 -4.22 2.06 -6.13
CA LEU A 103 -5.14 1.01 -6.60
C LEU A 103 -4.85 0.61 -8.05
N ASP A 104 -4.60 1.59 -8.91
CA ASP A 104 -4.23 1.35 -10.32
C ASP A 104 -2.92 0.55 -10.37
N ARG A 105 -1.90 0.95 -9.60
CA ARG A 105 -0.63 0.22 -9.48
C ARG A 105 -0.80 -1.20 -8.96
N TYR A 106 -1.68 -1.41 -7.97
CA TYR A 106 -1.99 -2.75 -7.47
C TYR A 106 -2.65 -3.60 -8.56
N SER A 107 -3.57 -3.04 -9.32
CA SER A 107 -4.24 -3.74 -10.42
C SER A 107 -3.25 -4.21 -11.49
N ASP A 108 -2.33 -3.33 -11.91
CA ASP A 108 -1.29 -3.65 -12.89
C ASP A 108 -0.35 -4.75 -12.36
N TRP A 109 0.17 -4.55 -11.15
CA TRP A 109 1.08 -5.49 -10.50
C TRP A 109 0.43 -6.86 -10.29
N LYS A 110 -0.83 -6.88 -9.85
CA LYS A 110 -1.65 -8.09 -9.71
C LYS A 110 -1.78 -8.81 -11.04
N THR A 111 -2.06 -8.10 -12.13
CA THR A 111 -2.24 -8.71 -13.45
C THR A 111 -0.97 -9.44 -13.90
N ILE A 112 0.20 -8.81 -13.74
CA ILE A 112 1.50 -9.43 -14.07
C ILE A 112 1.74 -10.67 -13.19
N THR A 113 1.47 -10.56 -11.90
CA THR A 113 1.74 -11.65 -10.94
C THR A 113 0.79 -12.82 -11.13
N ASP A 114 -0.50 -12.55 -11.38
CA ASP A 114 -1.52 -13.57 -11.64
C ASP A 114 -1.21 -14.36 -12.92
N ALA A 115 -0.72 -13.68 -13.98
CA ALA A 115 -0.27 -14.35 -15.19
C ALA A 115 0.87 -15.34 -14.93
N ARG A 116 1.83 -14.98 -14.05
CA ARG A 116 2.92 -15.88 -13.66
C ARG A 116 2.44 -17.04 -12.79
N LEU A 117 1.55 -16.77 -11.84
CA LEU A 117 0.92 -17.81 -11.03
C LEU A 117 0.17 -18.82 -11.88
N ASP A 118 -0.49 -18.36 -12.95
CA ASP A 118 -1.23 -19.25 -13.85
C ASP A 118 -0.32 -20.17 -14.68
N VAL A 119 0.96 -19.83 -14.88
CA VAL A 119 1.95 -20.72 -15.51
C VAL A 119 2.28 -21.92 -14.60
N VAL A 120 2.35 -21.70 -13.29
CA VAL A 120 2.81 -22.72 -12.32
C VAL A 120 1.68 -23.40 -11.56
N LYS A 121 0.43 -22.98 -11.77
CA LYS A 121 -0.74 -23.40 -10.99
C LYS A 121 -1.00 -24.91 -11.03
N ASP A 122 -0.76 -25.53 -12.19
CA ASP A 122 -1.04 -26.95 -12.39
C ASP A 122 0.04 -27.78 -11.70
N GLU A 123 1.29 -27.30 -11.68
CA GLU A 123 2.39 -27.95 -10.97
C GLU A 123 2.23 -27.86 -9.45
N ASN A 124 1.67 -26.76 -8.93
CA ASN A 124 1.50 -26.53 -7.49
C ASN A 124 0.27 -25.66 -7.14
N PRO A 125 -0.93 -26.27 -7.01
CA PRO A 125 -2.15 -25.54 -6.69
C PRO A 125 -2.12 -24.88 -5.30
N LEU A 126 -1.43 -25.49 -4.34
CA LEU A 126 -1.25 -24.95 -2.99
C LEU A 126 -0.52 -23.62 -3.03
N PHE A 127 0.59 -23.54 -3.77
CA PHE A 127 1.37 -22.31 -3.90
C PHE A 127 0.51 -21.16 -4.42
N ARG A 128 -0.30 -21.39 -5.47
CA ARG A 128 -1.21 -20.38 -6.00
C ARG A 128 -2.18 -19.86 -4.94
N ARG A 129 -2.78 -20.76 -4.16
CA ARG A 129 -3.72 -20.38 -3.10
C ARG A 129 -3.05 -19.52 -2.03
N GLU A 130 -1.91 -19.95 -1.51
CA GLU A 130 -1.21 -19.21 -0.45
C GLU A 130 -0.70 -17.86 -0.96
N PHE A 131 -0.21 -17.79 -2.20
CA PHE A 131 0.22 -16.54 -2.80
C PHE A 131 -0.93 -15.54 -2.91
N ILE A 132 -2.12 -15.96 -3.35
CA ILE A 132 -3.31 -15.10 -3.44
C ILE A 132 -3.67 -14.49 -2.08
N THR A 133 -3.53 -15.26 -1.00
CA THR A 133 -3.82 -14.81 0.38
C THR A 133 -2.91 -13.67 0.82
N ILE A 134 -1.62 -13.74 0.49
CA ILE A 134 -0.62 -12.74 0.92
C ILE A 134 -0.46 -11.57 -0.06
N ARG A 135 -0.97 -11.71 -1.29
CA ARG A 135 -0.67 -10.83 -2.43
C ARG A 135 -0.79 -9.34 -2.12
N TYR A 136 -1.87 -8.91 -1.47
CA TYR A 136 -2.08 -7.49 -1.15
C TYR A 136 -1.05 -6.97 -0.14
N GLN A 137 -0.71 -7.76 0.87
CA GLN A 137 0.29 -7.35 1.87
C GLN A 137 1.69 -7.33 1.27
N LEU A 138 2.01 -8.31 0.40
CA LEU A 138 3.27 -8.31 -0.34
C LEU A 138 3.38 -7.08 -1.25
N PHE A 139 2.29 -6.68 -1.91
CA PHE A 139 2.25 -5.42 -2.67
C PHE A 139 2.56 -4.21 -1.79
N GLU A 140 1.92 -4.08 -0.63
CA GLU A 140 2.14 -2.94 0.28
C GLU A 140 3.59 -2.87 0.78
N ASP A 141 4.24 -4.01 1.01
CA ASP A 141 5.64 -4.08 1.42
C ASP A 141 6.63 -3.73 0.28
N LEU A 142 6.22 -3.90 -0.98
CA LEU A 142 7.04 -3.64 -2.17
C LEU A 142 6.77 -2.26 -2.77
N TYR A 143 5.60 -1.69 -2.55
CA TYR A 143 5.21 -0.37 -3.05
C TYR A 143 6.07 0.73 -2.40
N PRO A 144 6.49 1.78 -3.14
CA PRO A 144 6.16 2.09 -4.54
C PRO A 144 7.16 1.57 -5.58
N ALA A 145 8.31 1.07 -5.16
CA ALA A 145 9.44 0.82 -6.06
C ALA A 145 9.42 -0.57 -6.70
N PHE A 146 8.73 -1.54 -6.07
CA PHE A 146 8.71 -2.94 -6.47
C PHE A 146 10.11 -3.52 -6.68
N SER A 147 11.03 -3.10 -5.82
CA SER A 147 12.46 -3.40 -5.87
C SER A 147 12.93 -4.02 -4.56
N ILE A 148 13.97 -4.84 -4.66
CA ILE A 148 14.67 -5.39 -3.49
C ILE A 148 16.11 -4.91 -3.54
N GLU A 149 16.50 -4.12 -2.55
CA GLU A 149 17.78 -3.41 -2.55
C GLU A 149 18.94 -4.27 -2.04
N ASN A 150 18.64 -5.25 -1.18
CA ASN A 150 19.67 -6.07 -0.55
C ASN A 150 19.12 -7.41 -0.02
N LYS A 151 20.04 -8.33 0.26
CA LYS A 151 19.75 -9.66 0.81
C LYS A 151 18.94 -9.64 2.10
N LYS A 152 19.16 -8.66 2.99
CA LYS A 152 18.43 -8.57 4.26
C LYS A 152 16.94 -8.28 4.03
N GLN A 153 16.63 -7.39 3.09
CA GLN A 153 15.25 -7.12 2.68
C GLN A 153 14.61 -8.36 2.06
N LEU A 154 15.31 -9.04 1.15
CA LEU A 154 14.85 -10.30 0.55
C LEU A 154 14.51 -11.34 1.62
N GLN A 155 15.44 -11.58 2.54
CA GLN A 155 15.29 -12.55 3.62
C GLN A 155 14.12 -12.19 4.55
N THR A 156 13.90 -10.91 4.81
CA THR A 156 12.78 -10.43 5.64
C THR A 156 11.45 -10.76 4.98
N LEU A 157 11.29 -10.46 3.68
CA LEU A 157 10.07 -10.75 2.93
C LEU A 157 9.84 -12.26 2.80
N PHE A 158 10.90 -12.99 2.46
CA PHE A 158 10.85 -14.45 2.32
C PHE A 158 10.41 -15.12 3.63
N ASN A 159 11.04 -14.78 4.76
CA ASN A 159 10.69 -15.37 6.06
C ASN A 159 9.28 -14.98 6.51
N LYS A 160 8.84 -13.75 6.21
CA LYS A 160 7.51 -13.25 6.58
C LYS A 160 6.39 -14.01 5.88
N TYR A 161 6.58 -14.35 4.60
CA TYR A 161 5.49 -14.85 3.75
C TYR A 161 5.61 -16.32 3.34
N PHE A 162 6.82 -16.83 3.18
CA PHE A 162 7.05 -18.13 2.51
C PHE A 162 7.87 -19.13 3.31
N GLY A 163 8.78 -18.68 4.18
CA GLY A 163 9.77 -19.57 4.82
C GLY A 163 9.19 -20.85 5.44
N THR A 164 8.07 -20.73 6.16
CA THR A 164 7.40 -21.88 6.80
C THR A 164 6.59 -22.76 5.84
N LEU A 165 6.27 -22.26 4.65
CA LEU A 165 5.45 -22.94 3.65
C LEU A 165 6.28 -23.71 2.62
N ILE A 166 7.60 -23.46 2.54
CA ILE A 166 8.48 -24.08 1.55
C ILE A 166 8.39 -25.62 1.52
N PRO A 167 8.45 -26.35 2.66
CA PRO A 167 8.28 -27.81 2.63
C PRO A 167 6.91 -28.25 2.07
N ALA A 168 5.86 -27.47 2.35
CA ALA A 168 4.51 -27.77 1.88
C ALA A 168 4.38 -27.53 0.38
N PHE A 169 4.98 -26.45 -0.14
CA PHE A 169 5.02 -26.22 -1.58
C PHE A 169 5.77 -27.33 -2.30
N GLU A 170 6.93 -27.72 -1.80
CA GLU A 170 7.73 -28.77 -2.41
C GLU A 170 7.02 -30.13 -2.45
N SER A 171 6.40 -30.54 -1.34
CA SER A 171 5.64 -31.80 -1.25
C SER A 171 4.31 -31.78 -2.01
N ASN A 172 3.79 -30.61 -2.37
CA ASN A 172 2.60 -30.48 -3.21
C ASN A 172 2.92 -30.42 -4.71
N ASN A 173 4.20 -30.42 -5.09
CA ASN A 173 4.60 -30.43 -6.50
C ASN A 173 4.32 -31.78 -7.16
N GLN A 174 3.70 -31.77 -8.35
CA GLN A 174 3.36 -33.01 -9.07
C GLN A 174 4.57 -33.90 -9.40
N LYS A 175 5.73 -33.33 -9.74
CA LYS A 175 6.95 -34.10 -10.04
C LYS A 175 7.49 -34.74 -8.78
N GLN A 176 7.51 -34.00 -7.67
CA GLN A 176 7.91 -34.53 -6.36
C GLN A 176 7.04 -35.73 -5.97
N GLN A 177 5.72 -35.60 -6.12
CA GLN A 177 4.76 -36.67 -5.79
C GLN A 177 4.94 -37.90 -6.69
N GLY A 178 5.19 -37.68 -7.99
CA GLY A 178 5.39 -38.75 -8.95
C GLY A 178 6.72 -39.50 -8.81
N ILE A 179 7.75 -38.85 -8.27
CA ILE A 179 9.10 -39.42 -8.07
C ILE A 179 9.30 -39.89 -6.61
N GLY A 180 8.37 -39.59 -5.71
CA GLY A 180 8.38 -40.04 -4.32
C GLY A 180 9.31 -39.23 -3.41
N GLY A 181 9.58 -37.96 -3.75
CA GLY A 181 10.39 -37.08 -2.91
C GLY A 181 11.87 -37.47 -2.83
N ILE A 182 12.42 -38.02 -3.89
CA ILE A 182 13.84 -38.37 -3.99
C ILE A 182 14.61 -37.18 -4.52
N TYR A 183 15.69 -36.75 -3.86
CA TYR A 183 16.47 -35.59 -4.28
C TYR A 183 17.90 -36.02 -4.66
N THR A 184 18.41 -35.48 -5.77
CA THR A 184 19.74 -35.83 -6.30
C THR A 184 20.89 -35.17 -5.55
N SER A 185 20.64 -34.00 -4.95
CA SER A 185 21.63 -33.18 -4.25
C SER A 185 20.96 -32.23 -3.25
N SER A 186 21.74 -31.56 -2.42
CA SER A 186 21.26 -30.49 -1.53
C SER A 186 20.60 -29.35 -2.27
N ASP A 187 21.08 -29.04 -3.48
CA ASP A 187 20.65 -27.87 -4.24
C ASP A 187 19.48 -28.18 -5.17
N HIS A 188 19.08 -29.45 -5.23
CA HIS A 188 17.92 -29.89 -6.00
C HIS A 188 16.63 -29.48 -5.30
N SER A 189 15.74 -28.83 -6.05
CA SER A 189 14.34 -28.63 -5.72
C SER A 189 13.48 -28.82 -6.96
N TYR A 190 12.28 -29.34 -6.75
CA TYR A 190 11.26 -29.57 -7.76
C TYR A 190 10.49 -28.29 -8.10
N PHE A 191 10.35 -27.36 -7.16
CA PHE A 191 9.56 -26.14 -7.34
C PHE A 191 10.33 -24.83 -7.10
N GLY A 192 11.62 -24.89 -6.73
CA GLY A 192 12.40 -23.68 -6.41
C GLY A 192 12.55 -22.69 -7.56
N GLN A 193 12.69 -23.18 -8.80
CA GLN A 193 12.77 -22.31 -9.99
C GLN A 193 11.43 -21.65 -10.33
N ASP A 194 10.32 -22.37 -10.18
CA ASP A 194 8.98 -21.83 -10.38
C ASP A 194 8.65 -20.79 -9.31
N PHE A 195 9.06 -21.05 -8.07
CA PHE A 195 8.98 -20.08 -6.98
C PHE A 195 9.75 -18.79 -7.30
N LEU A 196 11.00 -18.93 -7.77
CA LEU A 196 11.85 -17.82 -8.19
C LEU A 196 11.18 -16.99 -9.30
N PHE A 197 10.66 -17.68 -10.33
CA PHE A 197 9.97 -17.09 -11.47
C PHE A 197 8.77 -16.26 -11.06
N VAL A 198 7.97 -16.72 -10.10
CA VAL A 198 6.80 -15.98 -9.61
C VAL A 198 7.22 -14.84 -8.68
N PHE A 199 8.03 -15.11 -7.67
CA PHE A 199 8.39 -14.10 -6.67
C PHE A 199 9.21 -12.96 -7.28
N LEU A 200 10.32 -13.26 -7.95
CA LEU A 200 11.14 -12.21 -8.58
C LEU A 200 10.46 -11.63 -9.81
N GLY A 201 9.61 -12.41 -10.48
CA GLY A 201 8.77 -11.92 -11.56
C GLY A 201 7.70 -10.91 -11.12
N SER A 202 7.37 -10.86 -9.83
CA SER A 202 6.50 -9.83 -9.24
C SER A 202 7.25 -8.51 -9.01
N LEU A 203 8.58 -8.50 -9.06
CA LEU A 203 9.37 -7.28 -8.96
C LEU A 203 9.43 -6.60 -10.32
N THR A 204 8.86 -5.41 -10.45
CA THR A 204 9.00 -4.58 -11.66
C THR A 204 10.17 -3.61 -11.57
N GLY A 205 10.72 -3.41 -10.36
CA GLY A 205 11.87 -2.56 -10.09
C GLY A 205 13.20 -3.32 -10.19
N LYS A 206 14.30 -2.62 -9.86
CA LYS A 206 15.63 -3.25 -9.82
C LYS A 206 15.71 -4.24 -8.65
N LYS A 207 16.34 -5.38 -8.90
CA LYS A 207 16.83 -6.29 -7.87
C LYS A 207 18.36 -6.16 -7.78
N TYR A 208 18.92 -6.45 -6.62
CA TYR A 208 20.37 -6.52 -6.46
C TYR A 208 20.95 -7.75 -7.18
N ASP A 209 22.25 -7.72 -7.50
CA ASP A 209 22.87 -8.64 -8.47
C ASP A 209 22.69 -10.13 -8.14
N ASN A 210 22.83 -10.54 -6.87
CA ASN A 210 22.76 -11.95 -6.45
C ASN A 210 21.37 -12.37 -5.91
N ALA A 211 20.31 -11.63 -6.25
CA ALA A 211 18.98 -11.90 -5.71
C ALA A 211 18.42 -13.26 -6.14
N ASP A 212 18.80 -13.74 -7.33
CA ASP A 212 18.36 -15.03 -7.85
C ASP A 212 18.95 -16.18 -7.03
N GLU A 213 20.27 -16.20 -6.87
CA GLU A 213 21.01 -17.22 -6.15
C GLU A 213 20.66 -17.20 -4.66
N ASP A 214 20.56 -16.01 -4.05
CA ASP A 214 20.20 -15.88 -2.65
C ASP A 214 18.79 -16.40 -2.36
N LEU A 215 17.82 -16.13 -3.25
CA LEU A 215 16.45 -16.60 -3.04
C LEU A 215 16.36 -18.12 -3.20
N LEU A 216 17.03 -18.68 -4.20
CA LEU A 216 17.07 -20.12 -4.41
C LEU A 216 17.77 -20.83 -3.24
N GLN A 217 18.85 -20.25 -2.72
CA GLN A 217 19.52 -20.75 -1.53
C GLN A 217 18.56 -20.73 -0.32
N MET A 218 17.88 -19.61 -0.07
CA MET A 218 16.88 -19.51 1.00
C MET A 218 15.77 -20.57 0.85
N TYR A 219 15.31 -20.82 -0.38
CA TYR A 219 14.34 -21.89 -0.66
C TYR A 219 14.90 -23.26 -0.24
N ASN A 220 16.09 -23.62 -0.74
CA ASN A 220 16.72 -24.92 -0.47
C ASN A 220 17.09 -25.12 1.01
N ASP A 221 17.46 -24.05 1.72
CA ASP A 221 17.78 -24.07 3.16
C ASP A 221 16.54 -24.35 4.02
N ASN A 222 15.34 -24.03 3.54
CA ASN A 222 14.07 -24.28 4.25
C ASN A 222 13.44 -25.64 3.92
N LEU A 223 14.09 -26.44 3.07
CA LEU A 223 13.68 -27.82 2.81
C LEU A 223 14.30 -28.80 3.83
N PRO A 224 13.68 -29.96 4.11
CA PRO A 224 14.22 -30.96 5.05
C PRO A 224 15.64 -31.40 4.69
N HIS A 225 16.54 -31.49 5.67
CA HIS A 225 17.96 -31.81 5.43
C HIS A 225 18.22 -33.29 5.10
N ASP A 226 17.32 -34.19 5.52
CA ASP A 226 17.39 -35.64 5.33
C ASP A 226 16.82 -36.11 3.98
N ARG A 227 16.57 -35.19 3.04
CA ARG A 227 15.91 -35.44 1.76
C ARG A 227 16.79 -36.12 0.70
N ILE A 228 18.11 -36.14 0.88
CA ILE A 228 19.06 -36.60 -0.15
C ILE A 228 19.08 -38.13 -0.19
N ILE A 229 18.86 -38.69 -1.37
CA ILE A 229 18.88 -40.14 -1.60
C ILE A 229 19.91 -40.44 -2.70
N ASN A 230 20.47 -41.64 -2.68
CA ASN A 230 21.41 -42.14 -3.70
C ASN A 230 20.93 -41.83 -5.13
N SER A 231 21.83 -41.27 -5.95
CA SER A 231 21.55 -40.84 -7.33
C SER A 231 20.99 -41.94 -8.23
N LEU A 232 21.37 -43.20 -8.00
CA LEU A 232 20.83 -44.34 -8.73
C LEU A 232 19.33 -44.53 -8.49
N SER A 233 18.88 -44.38 -7.25
CA SER A 233 17.46 -44.50 -6.89
C SER A 233 16.63 -43.40 -7.55
N TYR A 234 17.20 -42.20 -7.69
CA TYR A 234 16.55 -41.10 -8.41
C TYR A 234 16.34 -41.42 -9.89
N GLN A 235 17.38 -41.92 -10.57
CA GLN A 235 17.27 -42.28 -12.00
C GLN A 235 16.18 -43.32 -12.23
N ILE A 236 16.13 -44.36 -11.39
CA ILE A 236 15.09 -45.40 -11.46
C ILE A 236 13.68 -44.81 -11.27
N ALA A 237 13.52 -43.90 -10.30
CA ALA A 237 12.23 -43.26 -10.04
C ALA A 237 11.81 -42.31 -11.18
N LEU A 238 12.76 -41.55 -11.75
CA LEU A 238 12.53 -40.67 -12.89
C LEU A 238 12.11 -41.46 -14.14
N GLU A 239 12.80 -42.55 -14.45
CA GLU A 239 12.44 -43.43 -15.59
C GLU A 239 11.02 -43.97 -15.45
N ARG A 240 10.64 -44.41 -14.24
CA ARG A 240 9.27 -44.87 -13.94
C ARG A 240 8.27 -43.73 -14.13
N TYR A 241 8.54 -42.56 -13.55
CA TYR A 241 7.68 -41.39 -13.67
C TYR A 241 7.43 -41.04 -15.14
N LEU A 242 8.47 -40.93 -15.95
CA LEU A 242 8.36 -40.62 -17.39
C LEU A 242 7.58 -41.70 -18.15
N LYS A 243 7.83 -42.99 -17.87
CA LYS A 243 7.13 -44.11 -18.50
C LYS A 243 5.62 -44.09 -18.28
N TYR A 244 5.16 -43.65 -17.11
CA TYR A 244 3.74 -43.66 -16.74
C TYR A 244 3.04 -42.32 -16.97
N LYS A 245 3.77 -41.20 -16.97
CA LYS A 245 3.19 -39.86 -17.22
C LYS A 245 2.61 -39.72 -18.63
N HIS A 246 3.17 -40.39 -19.63
CA HIS A 246 2.67 -40.35 -21.02
C HIS A 246 1.55 -41.37 -21.31
N LYS A 247 1.11 -42.15 -20.32
CA LYS A 247 0.04 -43.14 -20.46
C LYS A 247 -1.30 -42.70 -19.86
N GLN A 248 -1.35 -41.50 -19.26
CA GLN A 248 -2.57 -40.85 -18.75
C GLN A 248 -2.93 -39.69 -19.66
#